data_AF-A0A7J8LUS7-F1
#
_entry.id   AF-A0A7J8LUS7-F1
#
_cell.length_a   1.000
_cell.length_b   1.000
_cell.length_c   1.000
_cell.angle_alpha   90.00
_cell.angle_beta   90.00
_cell.angle_gamma   90.00
#
_symmetry.space_group_name_H-M   'P 1'
#
loop_
_entity.id
_entity.type
_entity.pdbx_description
1 polymer ?
#
loop_
_entity_poly.entity_id
_entity_poly.type
_entity_poly.pdbx_seq_one_letter_code
_entity_poly.pdbx_strand_id
1 'polypeptide(L)'
;MKPSLMGSLRISHLPQMGFLKYPHHNHKQSSIITCGLRGGTKKPLWKSRVLSTEAIQAVHSLKLANSNSKLHHVLSTRLSRLLKADLLDTLAELQRQNEFHLALKVFEFVRKEVWYKPDMCLYCNMIQLLGKNKMTEMAEQVFTELEKDGLKPDTRAFTELIGAYLQVGMMEKAMETYERLKACGCSPDKLTFTILIRNLENVGKEELAAVVKKDCIEYLEYPERFLEDVRKKHVSADPISFVLCFSSCFMKLYSDAFSEKYSALFCRCKKDGRAQHPCLFRVPLCYATGTRGGDERRAYTGGMK
;
A
#
# COMPACT_ATOMS: atom_id res chain seq x y z
N MET A 1 3.48 50.22 11.30
CA MET A 1 4.43 50.95 10.44
C MET A 1 5.38 49.95 9.79
N LYS A 2 5.35 49.93 8.43
CA LYS A 2 6.26 49.33 7.42
C LYS A 2 6.89 47.93 7.65
N PRO A 3 6.66 46.98 6.72
CA PRO A 3 7.70 46.13 6.19
C PRO A 3 8.10 46.59 4.79
N SER A 4 9.37 46.93 4.59
CA SER A 4 9.92 47.20 3.26
C SER A 4 11.29 46.55 3.17
N LEU A 5 11.40 45.53 2.30
CA LEU A 5 12.58 45.22 1.48
C LEU A 5 12.23 44.00 0.60
N MET A 6 11.64 44.26 -0.57
CA MET A 6 11.67 43.32 -1.69
C MET A 6 12.71 43.82 -2.69
N GLY A 7 13.72 43.01 -2.98
CA GLY A 7 14.62 43.26 -4.12
C GLY A 7 13.98 42.75 -5.41
N SER A 8 14.01 43.53 -6.49
CA SER A 8 13.64 43.09 -7.83
C SER A 8 14.86 43.12 -8.74
N LEU A 9 15.19 42.01 -9.40
CA LEU A 9 16.16 41.95 -10.50
C LEU A 9 15.44 42.25 -11.82
N ARG A 10 15.89 43.28 -12.55
CA ARG A 10 15.47 43.54 -13.94
C ARG A 10 16.50 42.96 -14.90
N ILE A 11 16.06 42.05 -15.77
CA ILE A 11 16.88 41.56 -16.89
C ILE A 11 16.48 42.36 -18.13
N SER A 12 17.41 43.12 -18.68
CA SER A 12 17.20 43.99 -19.85
C SER A 12 18.14 43.60 -20.98
N HIS A 13 17.84 42.50 -21.68
CA HIS A 13 18.00 42.35 -23.14
C HIS A 13 17.92 40.88 -23.57
N LEU A 14 17.06 40.64 -24.57
CA LEU A 14 17.11 39.48 -25.46
C LEU A 14 17.12 40.06 -26.89
N PRO A 15 18.09 39.73 -27.75
CA PRO A 15 18.08 40.17 -29.14
C PRO A 15 17.06 39.37 -29.96
N GLN A 16 16.30 40.06 -30.82
CA GLN A 16 15.26 39.50 -31.68
C GLN A 16 15.83 38.97 -33.00
N MET A 17 15.35 37.82 -33.47
CA MET A 17 15.51 37.33 -34.85
C MET A 17 14.13 37.10 -35.49
N GLY A 18 13.86 37.79 -36.60
CA GLY A 18 13.00 37.37 -37.71
C GLY A 18 11.47 37.50 -37.60
N PHE A 19 10.90 38.50 -38.27
CA PHE A 19 9.47 38.84 -38.35
C PHE A 19 8.65 37.99 -39.35
N LEU A 20 7.40 37.67 -38.99
CA LEU A 20 6.24 37.74 -39.90
C LEU A 20 5.18 38.65 -39.24
N LYS A 21 4.73 39.65 -40.01
CA LYS A 21 3.98 40.85 -39.60
C LYS A 21 2.48 40.58 -39.43
N TYR A 22 1.88 41.06 -38.33
CA TYR A 22 0.49 41.57 -38.27
C TYR A 22 0.39 42.72 -37.24
N PRO A 23 -0.50 43.72 -37.43
CA PRO A 23 -0.40 45.01 -36.77
C PRO A 23 -1.16 45.12 -35.43
N HIS A 24 -0.50 45.83 -34.51
CA HIS A 24 -1.01 46.68 -33.41
C HIS A 24 -2.16 46.19 -32.50
N HIS A 25 -1.80 45.76 -31.28
CA HIS A 25 -2.27 46.38 -30.02
C HIS A 25 -1.27 46.04 -28.91
N ASN A 26 -0.39 46.98 -28.56
CA ASN A 26 0.75 46.75 -27.68
C ASN A 26 0.44 47.20 -26.24
N HIS A 27 -0.43 46.47 -25.53
CA HIS A 27 -0.44 46.53 -24.07
C HIS A 27 0.70 45.62 -23.57
N LYS A 28 1.88 46.20 -23.30
CA LYS A 28 2.91 45.54 -22.48
C LYS A 28 2.39 45.43 -21.05
N GLN A 29 1.62 44.38 -20.76
CA GLN A 29 1.50 43.91 -19.38
C GLN A 29 2.80 43.17 -19.06
N SER A 30 3.71 43.83 -18.33
CA SER A 30 4.76 43.11 -17.63
C SER A 30 4.09 42.25 -16.56
N SER A 31 3.99 40.95 -16.79
CA SER A 31 3.54 40.02 -15.76
C SER A 31 4.59 39.96 -14.66
N ILE A 32 4.36 40.71 -13.58
CA ILE A 32 5.13 40.55 -12.35
C ILE A 32 4.71 39.21 -11.75
N ILE A 33 5.55 38.18 -11.88
CA ILE A 33 5.36 36.91 -11.19
C ILE A 33 5.80 37.12 -9.74
N THR A 34 4.85 37.41 -8.87
CA THR A 34 5.09 37.50 -7.43
C THR A 34 5.17 36.09 -6.85
N CYS A 35 6.37 35.53 -6.75
CA CYS A 35 6.60 34.28 -6.04
C CYS A 35 6.43 34.51 -4.54
N GLY A 36 5.27 34.15 -3.99
CA GLY A 36 5.08 34.14 -2.53
C GLY A 36 6.03 33.12 -1.90
N LEU A 37 6.88 33.56 -0.97
CA LEU A 37 7.60 32.65 -0.09
C LEU A 37 6.56 31.86 0.69
N ARG A 38 6.49 30.55 0.44
CA ARG A 38 5.54 29.64 1.10
C ARG A 38 5.93 29.51 2.58
N GLY A 39 5.49 30.46 3.39
CA GLY A 39 5.66 30.52 4.84
C GLY A 39 4.72 29.53 5.53
N GLY A 40 5.10 28.27 5.50
CA GLY A 40 4.51 27.22 6.32
C GLY A 40 5.52 26.09 6.43
N THR A 41 5.68 25.51 7.62
CA THR A 41 6.44 24.26 7.77
C THR A 41 5.94 23.30 6.70
N LYS A 42 6.79 22.91 5.75
CA LYS A 42 6.42 21.90 4.75
C LYS A 42 5.97 20.67 5.53
N LYS A 43 4.66 20.40 5.57
CA LYS A 43 4.16 19.07 5.94
C LYS A 43 4.94 18.09 5.05
N PRO A 44 5.62 17.08 5.58
CA PRO A 44 6.45 16.21 4.77
C PRO A 44 5.58 15.68 3.63
N LEU A 45 5.97 16.04 2.40
CA LEU A 45 5.35 15.50 1.20
C LEU A 45 5.52 14.00 1.32
N TRP A 46 4.40 13.29 1.48
CA TRP A 46 4.36 11.84 1.59
C TRP A 46 5.20 11.28 0.45
N LYS A 47 6.41 10.81 0.77
CA LYS A 47 7.25 10.15 -0.21
C LYS A 47 6.46 8.90 -0.60
N SER A 48 6.12 8.74 -1.88
CA SER A 48 6.10 7.39 -2.44
C SER A 48 7.43 6.79 -1.98
N ARG A 49 7.39 5.78 -1.11
CA ARG A 49 8.61 5.32 -0.42
C ARG A 49 9.51 4.70 -1.47
N VAL A 50 10.39 5.51 -2.04
CA VAL A 50 11.47 5.05 -2.90
C VAL A 50 12.40 4.29 -1.96
N LEU A 51 12.42 2.97 -2.10
CA LEU A 51 13.35 2.13 -1.34
C LEU A 51 14.79 2.58 -1.65
N SER A 52 15.65 2.50 -0.64
CA SER A 52 17.09 2.65 -0.86
C SER A 52 17.63 1.54 -1.74
N THR A 53 18.77 1.77 -2.38
CA THR A 53 19.46 0.75 -3.17
C THR A 53 19.80 -0.47 -2.31
N GLU A 54 20.18 -0.27 -1.04
CA GLU A 54 20.47 -1.35 -0.09
C GLU A 54 19.23 -2.19 0.22
N ALA A 55 18.09 -1.55 0.49
CA ALA A 55 16.83 -2.26 0.72
C ALA A 55 16.38 -3.06 -0.51
N ILE A 56 16.53 -2.50 -1.72
CA ILE A 56 16.22 -3.19 -2.99
C ILE A 56 17.13 -4.41 -3.16
N GLN A 57 18.45 -4.25 -2.97
CA GLN A 57 19.40 -5.36 -3.07
C GLN A 57 19.15 -6.44 -2.02
N ALA A 58 18.74 -6.07 -0.82
CA ALA A 58 18.36 -7.01 0.24
C ALA A 58 17.13 -7.83 -0.16
N VAL A 59 16.05 -7.18 -0.63
CA VAL A 59 14.85 -7.87 -1.14
C VAL A 59 15.23 -8.85 -2.26
N HIS A 60 16.01 -8.41 -3.24
CA HIS A 60 16.43 -9.28 -4.34
C HIS A 60 17.26 -10.47 -3.86
N SER A 61 18.19 -10.25 -2.93
CA SER A 61 19.04 -11.32 -2.38
C SER A 61 18.22 -12.37 -1.63
N LEU A 62 17.22 -11.92 -0.85
CA LEU A 62 16.30 -12.82 -0.15
C LEU A 62 15.48 -13.67 -1.13
N LYS A 63 14.97 -13.07 -2.20
CA LYS A 63 14.17 -13.78 -3.22
C LYS A 63 14.97 -14.78 -4.05
N LEU A 64 16.27 -14.54 -4.24
CA LEU A 64 17.16 -15.47 -4.93
C LEU A 64 17.64 -16.63 -4.04
N ALA A 65 17.44 -16.56 -2.72
CA ALA A 65 17.85 -17.61 -1.79
C ALA A 65 16.91 -18.82 -1.88
N ASN A 66 17.28 -19.79 -2.71
CA ASN A 66 16.48 -21.00 -2.98
C ASN A 66 16.60 -22.12 -1.93
N SER A 67 17.36 -21.91 -0.86
CA SER A 67 17.49 -22.88 0.24
C SER A 67 17.51 -22.15 1.59
N ASN A 68 17.05 -22.84 2.65
CA ASN A 68 17.10 -22.29 4.00
C ASN A 68 18.53 -21.90 4.42
N SER A 69 19.54 -22.67 4.03
CA SER A 69 20.95 -22.34 4.31
C SER A 69 21.39 -21.02 3.65
N LYS A 70 21.03 -20.80 2.38
CA LYS A 70 21.31 -19.54 1.68
C LYS A 70 20.52 -18.38 2.29
N LEU A 71 19.27 -18.61 2.68
CA LEU A 71 18.45 -17.59 3.32
C LEU A 71 19.07 -17.15 4.65
N HIS A 72 19.46 -18.10 5.50
CA HIS A 72 20.18 -17.83 6.75
C HIS A 72 21.49 -17.07 6.52
N HIS A 73 22.23 -17.41 5.47
CA HIS A 73 23.45 -16.68 5.10
C HIS A 73 23.15 -15.23 4.68
N VAL A 74 22.09 -14.98 3.90
CA VAL A 74 21.68 -13.62 3.52
C VAL A 74 21.28 -12.80 4.75
N LEU A 75 20.54 -13.41 5.68
CA LEU A 75 20.14 -12.77 6.94
C LEU A 75 21.37 -12.36 7.78
N SER A 76 22.32 -13.27 7.96
CA SER A 76 23.49 -13.03 8.83
C SER A 76 24.54 -12.11 8.22
N THR A 77 24.63 -12.01 6.89
CA THR A 77 25.68 -11.23 6.22
C THR A 77 25.21 -9.89 5.65
N ARG A 78 23.99 -9.83 5.10
CA ARG A 78 23.45 -8.62 4.46
C ARG A 78 22.51 -7.88 5.39
N LEU A 79 21.47 -8.56 5.90
CA LEU A 79 20.45 -7.87 6.70
C LEU A 79 20.99 -7.37 8.04
N SER A 80 21.94 -8.09 8.66
CA SER A 80 22.63 -7.68 9.88
C SER A 80 23.41 -6.36 9.77
N ARG A 81 23.71 -5.92 8.55
CA ARG A 81 24.44 -4.68 8.26
C ARG A 81 23.53 -3.55 7.81
N LEU A 82 22.25 -3.82 7.56
CA LEU A 82 21.31 -2.81 7.13
C LEU A 82 21.02 -1.83 8.26
N LEU A 83 20.82 -0.56 7.89
CA LEU A 83 20.27 0.41 8.81
C LEU A 83 18.84 0.01 9.19
N LYS A 84 18.41 0.42 10.38
CA LYS A 84 17.03 0.22 10.87
C LYS A 84 15.98 0.59 9.82
N ALA A 85 16.14 1.72 9.14
CA ALA A 85 15.19 2.18 8.12
C ALA A 85 15.13 1.22 6.93
N ASP A 86 16.29 0.80 6.41
CA ASP A 86 16.38 -0.10 5.27
C ASP A 86 15.83 -1.49 5.58
N LEU A 87 16.09 -2.01 6.78
CA LEU A 87 15.57 -3.31 7.19
C LEU A 87 14.03 -3.31 7.29
N LEU A 88 13.46 -2.24 7.85
CA LEU A 88 12.00 -2.08 7.90
C LEU A 88 11.39 -1.85 6.51
N ASP A 89 12.09 -1.14 5.62
CA ASP A 89 11.70 -0.96 4.21
C ASP A 89 11.72 -2.28 3.44
N THR A 90 12.75 -3.11 3.66
CA THR A 90 12.83 -4.46 3.11
C THR A 90 11.65 -5.30 3.55
N LEU A 91 11.30 -5.30 4.84
CA LEU A 91 10.14 -6.03 5.34
C LEU A 91 8.84 -5.53 4.71
N ALA A 92 8.62 -4.21 4.72
CA ALA A 92 7.42 -3.61 4.13
C ALA A 92 7.27 -3.94 2.64
N GLU A 93 8.37 -3.98 1.89
CA GLU A 93 8.35 -4.35 0.48
C GLU A 93 8.04 -5.84 0.24
N LEU A 94 8.56 -6.74 1.09
CA LEU A 94 8.17 -8.16 1.03
C LEU A 94 6.69 -8.36 1.34
N GLN A 95 6.16 -7.63 2.33
CA GLN A 95 4.72 -7.62 2.63
C GLN A 95 3.91 -7.11 1.43
N ARG A 96 4.37 -6.03 0.78
CA ARG A 96 3.73 -5.44 -0.41
C ARG A 96 3.74 -6.40 -1.60
N GLN A 97 4.81 -7.18 -1.78
CA GLN A 97 4.93 -8.20 -2.82
C GLN A 97 4.20 -9.51 -2.50
N ASN A 98 3.59 -9.60 -1.30
CA ASN A 98 2.95 -10.82 -0.79
C ASN A 98 3.90 -12.02 -0.65
N GLU A 99 5.20 -11.77 -0.43
CA GLU A 99 6.23 -12.80 -0.18
C GLU A 99 6.19 -13.21 1.30
N PHE A 100 5.06 -13.78 1.74
CA PHE A 100 4.76 -13.94 3.18
C PHE A 100 5.77 -14.82 3.93
N HIS A 101 6.30 -15.87 3.29
CA HIS A 101 7.33 -16.71 3.88
C HIS A 101 8.60 -15.93 4.19
N LEU A 102 9.06 -15.09 3.24
CA LEU A 102 10.25 -14.25 3.44
C LEU A 102 9.96 -13.13 4.44
N ALA A 103 8.78 -12.49 4.35
CA ALA A 103 8.36 -11.46 5.30
C ALA A 103 8.37 -11.99 6.74
N LEU A 104 7.89 -13.21 6.98
CA LEU A 104 7.93 -13.83 8.30
C LEU A 104 9.36 -14.03 8.82
N LYS A 105 10.28 -14.49 7.95
CA LYS A 105 11.68 -14.65 8.33
C LYS A 105 12.39 -13.33 8.61
N VAL A 106 12.11 -12.30 7.83
CA VAL A 106 12.65 -10.96 8.09
C VAL A 106 12.01 -10.35 9.34
N PHE A 107 10.72 -10.59 9.60
CA PHE A 107 10.05 -10.17 10.82
C PHE A 107 10.67 -10.81 12.07
N GLU A 108 10.91 -12.12 12.06
CA GLU A 108 11.65 -12.84 13.12
C GLU A 108 13.06 -12.27 13.31
N PHE A 109 13.73 -11.91 12.22
CA PHE A 109 15.07 -11.31 12.26
C PHE A 109 15.03 -9.91 12.90
N VAL A 110 14.12 -9.04 12.44
CA VAL A 110 13.90 -7.69 13.00
C VAL A 110 13.62 -7.74 14.50
N ARG A 111 12.81 -8.70 14.96
CA ARG A 111 12.49 -8.85 16.40
C ARG A 111 13.72 -9.16 17.28
N LYS A 112 14.80 -9.69 16.71
CA LYS A 112 16.04 -10.01 17.43
C LYS A 112 17.04 -8.85 17.47
N GLU A 113 16.79 -7.79 16.72
CA GLU A 113 17.67 -6.63 16.67
C GLU A 113 17.61 -5.82 17.97
N VAL A 114 18.78 -5.36 18.46
CA VAL A 114 18.90 -4.64 19.75
C VAL A 114 18.08 -3.35 19.78
N TRP A 115 17.92 -2.69 18.65
CA TRP A 115 17.16 -1.43 18.52
C TRP A 115 15.65 -1.65 18.36
N TYR A 116 15.20 -2.89 18.22
CA TYR A 116 13.79 -3.20 17.99
C TYR A 116 12.97 -2.93 19.24
N LYS A 117 11.80 -2.33 19.02
CA LYS A 117 10.76 -2.18 20.03
C LYS A 117 9.48 -2.73 19.40
N PRO A 118 8.73 -3.59 20.11
CA PRO A 118 7.45 -4.10 19.62
C PRO A 118 6.55 -2.98 19.12
N ASP A 119 6.03 -3.15 17.90
CA ASP A 119 5.18 -2.18 17.22
C ASP A 119 3.86 -2.84 16.80
N MET A 120 2.75 -2.34 17.33
CA MET A 120 1.41 -2.85 17.05
C MET A 120 1.11 -2.86 15.54
N CYS A 121 1.50 -1.80 14.83
CA CYS A 121 1.21 -1.69 13.39
C CYS A 121 1.90 -2.80 12.60
N LEU A 122 3.16 -3.10 12.92
CA LEU A 122 3.91 -4.18 12.28
C LEU A 122 3.27 -5.55 12.51
N TYR A 123 2.85 -5.84 13.75
CA TYR A 123 2.15 -7.07 14.08
C TYR A 123 0.82 -7.21 13.31
N CYS A 124 -0.02 -6.17 13.30
CA CYS A 124 -1.27 -6.17 12.55
C CYS A 124 -1.03 -6.40 11.04
N ASN A 125 0.02 -5.80 10.45
CA ASN A 125 0.38 -6.03 9.06
C ASN A 125 0.80 -7.49 8.80
N MET A 126 1.53 -8.12 9.73
CA MET A 126 1.91 -9.53 9.62
C MET A 126 0.71 -10.48 9.74
N ILE A 127 -0.18 -10.25 10.71
CA ILE A 127 -1.42 -11.03 10.89
C ILE A 127 -2.27 -10.93 9.62
N GLN A 128 -2.44 -9.71 9.09
CA GLN A 128 -3.16 -9.49 7.84
C GLN A 128 -2.54 -10.26 6.67
N LEU A 129 -1.22 -10.18 6.51
CA LEU A 129 -0.51 -10.86 5.42
C LEU A 129 -0.71 -12.38 5.51
N LEU A 130 -0.57 -12.95 6.70
CA LEU A 130 -0.75 -14.38 6.93
C LEU A 130 -2.22 -14.81 6.70
N GLY A 131 -3.19 -14.02 7.18
CA GLY A 131 -4.61 -14.26 6.94
C GLY A 131 -4.98 -14.24 5.45
N LYS A 132 -4.45 -13.29 4.67
CA LYS A 132 -4.61 -13.23 3.20
C LYS A 132 -4.07 -14.47 2.49
N ASN A 133 -3.02 -15.08 3.04
CA ASN A 133 -2.42 -16.30 2.52
C ASN A 133 -2.95 -17.57 3.19
N LYS A 134 -4.03 -17.48 3.98
CA LYS A 134 -4.67 -18.60 4.68
C LYS A 134 -3.74 -19.36 5.64
N MET A 135 -2.72 -18.68 6.16
CA MET A 135 -1.76 -19.22 7.13
C MET A 135 -2.26 -18.94 8.55
N THR A 136 -3.43 -19.46 8.89
CA THR A 136 -4.16 -19.09 10.14
C THR A 136 -3.39 -19.47 11.40
N GLU A 137 -2.73 -20.64 11.43
CA GLU A 137 -1.90 -21.05 12.57
C GLU A 137 -0.73 -20.08 12.81
N MET A 138 -0.08 -19.61 11.75
CA MET A 138 0.98 -18.61 11.87
C MET A 138 0.42 -17.25 12.31
N ALA A 139 -0.78 -16.89 11.87
CA ALA A 139 -1.45 -15.65 12.29
C ALA A 139 -1.78 -15.68 13.79
N GLU A 140 -2.29 -16.80 14.31
CA GLU A 140 -2.51 -17.04 15.75
C GLU A 140 -1.19 -16.94 16.54
N GLN A 141 -0.11 -17.53 16.03
CA GLN A 141 1.21 -17.45 16.65
C GLN A 141 1.68 -15.99 16.72
N VAL A 142 1.60 -15.24 15.61
CA VAL A 142 2.00 -13.82 15.59
C VAL A 142 1.14 -12.98 16.55
N PHE A 143 -0.16 -13.26 16.67
CA PHE A 143 -1.02 -12.59 17.64
C PHE A 143 -0.62 -12.91 19.09
N THR A 144 -0.28 -14.18 19.38
CA THR A 144 0.18 -14.58 20.72
C THR A 144 1.54 -13.93 21.05
N GLU A 145 2.43 -13.83 20.07
CA GLU A 145 3.72 -13.16 20.23
C GLU A 145 3.57 -11.65 20.46
N LEU A 146 2.57 -11.00 19.85
CA LEU A 146 2.20 -9.61 20.16
C LEU A 146 1.92 -9.45 21.66
N GLU A 147 1.11 -10.35 22.25
CA GLU A 147 0.76 -10.29 23.68
C GLU A 147 1.99 -10.56 24.57
N LYS A 148 2.82 -11.54 24.20
CA LYS A 148 4.08 -11.86 24.92
C LYS A 148 5.10 -10.74 24.89
N ASP A 149 5.15 -9.99 23.79
CA ASP A 149 5.99 -8.81 23.65
C ASP A 149 5.46 -7.60 24.47
N GLY A 150 4.40 -7.80 25.26
CA GLY A 150 3.85 -6.81 26.19
C GLY A 150 2.90 -5.81 25.54
N LEU A 151 2.50 -6.03 24.29
CA LEU A 151 1.51 -5.20 23.62
C LEU A 151 0.11 -5.66 24.04
N LYS A 152 -0.78 -4.71 24.28
CA LYS A 152 -2.21 -4.99 24.47
C LYS A 152 -2.89 -4.93 23.11
N PRO A 153 -3.46 -6.04 22.58
CA PRO A 153 -4.11 -6.03 21.28
C PRO A 153 -5.18 -4.93 21.20
N ASP A 154 -5.16 -4.18 20.10
CA ASP A 154 -6.18 -3.17 19.81
C ASP A 154 -7.30 -3.75 18.92
N THR A 155 -8.34 -2.95 18.67
CA THR A 155 -9.44 -3.35 17.77
C THR A 155 -8.90 -3.89 16.45
N ARG A 156 -7.90 -3.22 15.85
CA ARG A 156 -7.33 -3.64 14.56
C ARG A 156 -6.70 -5.02 14.64
N ALA A 157 -5.88 -5.31 15.65
CA ALA A 157 -5.25 -6.62 15.82
C ALA A 157 -6.31 -7.74 15.88
N PHE A 158 -7.39 -7.53 16.64
CA PHE A 158 -8.51 -8.47 16.68
C PHE A 158 -9.23 -8.58 15.34
N THR A 159 -9.52 -7.47 14.66
CA THR A 159 -10.16 -7.47 13.34
C THR A 159 -9.35 -8.27 12.31
N GLU A 160 -8.02 -8.12 12.30
CA GLU A 160 -7.15 -8.88 11.38
C GLU A 160 -7.17 -10.39 11.71
N LEU A 161 -7.18 -10.76 12.99
CA LEU A 161 -7.26 -12.16 13.41
C LEU A 161 -8.64 -12.79 13.09
N ILE A 162 -9.73 -12.07 13.37
CA ILE A 162 -11.09 -12.44 12.94
C ILE A 162 -11.10 -12.66 11.42
N GLY A 163 -10.52 -11.74 10.67
CA GLY A 163 -10.33 -11.84 9.24
C GLY A 163 -9.64 -13.13 8.80
N ALA A 164 -8.52 -13.48 9.45
CA ALA A 164 -7.76 -14.69 9.15
C ALA A 164 -8.61 -15.96 9.36
N TYR A 165 -9.41 -16.04 10.42
CA TYR A 165 -10.32 -17.17 10.64
C TYR A 165 -11.40 -17.29 9.57
N LEU A 166 -12.01 -16.15 9.19
CA LEU A 166 -13.05 -16.11 8.17
C LEU A 166 -12.52 -16.56 6.79
N GLN A 167 -11.25 -16.27 6.46
CA GLN A 167 -10.61 -16.72 5.20
C GLN A 167 -10.49 -18.24 5.05
N VAL A 168 -10.52 -18.98 6.16
CA VAL A 168 -10.47 -20.44 6.17
C VAL A 168 -11.79 -21.08 6.64
N GLY A 169 -12.85 -20.28 6.82
CA GLY A 169 -14.18 -20.75 7.20
C GLY A 169 -14.32 -21.15 8.69
N MET A 170 -13.38 -20.78 9.55
CA MET A 170 -13.43 -21.07 10.99
C MET A 170 -14.32 -20.06 11.73
N MET A 171 -15.63 -20.12 11.47
CA MET A 171 -16.59 -19.12 11.94
C MET A 171 -16.70 -19.06 13.46
N GLU A 172 -16.65 -20.21 14.13
CA GLU A 172 -16.76 -20.33 15.57
C GLU A 172 -15.62 -19.57 16.26
N LYS A 173 -14.38 -19.78 15.80
CA LYS A 173 -13.20 -19.03 16.29
C LYS A 173 -13.29 -17.54 15.98
N ALA A 174 -13.82 -17.16 14.82
CA ALA A 174 -14.02 -15.76 14.46
C ALA A 174 -14.98 -15.06 15.44
N MET A 175 -16.10 -15.71 15.77
CA MET A 175 -17.07 -15.18 16.74
C MET A 175 -16.53 -15.18 18.17
N GLU A 176 -15.80 -16.22 18.59
CA GLU A 176 -15.11 -16.24 19.89
C GLU A 176 -14.12 -15.07 20.01
N THR A 177 -13.37 -14.79 18.95
CA THR A 177 -12.42 -13.67 18.91
C THR A 177 -13.14 -12.32 18.94
N TYR A 178 -14.30 -12.21 18.30
CA TYR A 178 -15.16 -11.02 18.37
C TYR A 178 -15.70 -10.77 19.77
N GLU A 179 -16.14 -11.81 20.48
CA GLU A 179 -16.52 -11.69 21.90
C GLU A 179 -15.33 -11.31 22.77
N ARG A 180 -14.13 -11.87 22.50
CA ARG A 180 -12.89 -11.50 23.20
C ARG A 180 -12.53 -10.03 22.98
N LEU A 181 -12.68 -9.51 21.76
CA LEU A 181 -12.51 -8.10 21.44
C LEU A 181 -13.39 -7.22 22.36
N LYS A 182 -14.69 -7.54 22.47
CA LYS A 182 -15.63 -6.82 23.34
C LYS A 182 -15.24 -6.94 24.83
N ALA A 183 -14.90 -8.14 25.29
CA ALA A 183 -14.51 -8.41 26.68
C ALA A 183 -13.21 -7.69 27.09
N CYS A 184 -12.29 -7.45 26.15
CA CYS A 184 -11.08 -6.66 26.38
C CYS A 184 -11.36 -5.14 26.49
N GLY A 185 -12.61 -4.69 26.36
CA GLY A 185 -13.00 -3.28 26.37
C GLY A 185 -12.61 -2.54 25.09
N CYS A 186 -12.24 -3.25 24.02
CA CYS A 186 -12.05 -2.65 22.71
C CYS A 186 -13.41 -2.43 22.05
N SER A 187 -13.58 -1.31 21.35
CA SER A 187 -14.79 -1.06 20.57
C SER A 187 -14.62 -1.66 19.16
N PRO A 188 -15.51 -2.56 18.71
CA PRO A 188 -15.55 -2.98 17.31
C PRO A 188 -15.73 -1.77 16.39
N ASP A 189 -15.00 -1.76 15.28
CA ASP A 189 -15.10 -0.69 14.29
C ASP A 189 -15.94 -1.10 13.07
N LYS A 190 -16.16 -0.15 12.14
CA LYS A 190 -16.91 -0.40 10.90
C LYS A 190 -16.32 -1.55 10.08
N LEU A 191 -14.99 -1.74 10.10
CA LEU A 191 -14.35 -2.83 9.38
C LEU A 191 -14.73 -4.18 10.00
N THR A 192 -14.67 -4.29 11.32
CA THR A 192 -15.04 -5.48 12.10
C THR A 192 -16.47 -5.92 11.78
N PHE A 193 -17.44 -5.01 11.86
CA PHE A 193 -18.82 -5.31 11.51
C PHE A 193 -18.98 -5.70 10.03
N THR A 194 -18.29 -4.99 9.13
CA THR A 194 -18.36 -5.28 7.68
C THR A 194 -17.88 -6.69 7.37
N ILE A 195 -16.75 -7.12 7.94
CA ILE A 195 -16.19 -8.44 7.65
C ILE A 195 -17.06 -9.56 8.23
N LEU A 196 -17.60 -9.38 9.44
CA LEU A 196 -18.44 -10.38 10.11
C LEU A 196 -19.81 -10.52 9.42
N ILE A 197 -20.54 -9.42 9.21
CA ILE A 197 -21.88 -9.45 8.61
C ILE A 197 -21.85 -10.13 7.25
N ARG A 198 -20.95 -9.70 6.36
CA ARG A 198 -20.84 -10.27 5.01
C ARG A 198 -20.51 -11.74 5.03
N ASN A 199 -19.61 -12.16 5.92
CA ASN A 199 -19.22 -13.55 6.05
C ASN A 199 -20.35 -14.42 6.54
N LEU A 200 -21.01 -14.00 7.61
CA LEU A 200 -22.11 -14.74 8.21
C LEU A 200 -23.29 -14.87 7.23
N GLU A 201 -23.62 -13.80 6.50
CA GLU A 201 -24.64 -13.84 5.45
C GLU A 201 -24.23 -14.78 4.29
N ASN A 202 -22.98 -14.74 3.84
CA ASN A 202 -22.49 -15.62 2.77
C ASN A 202 -22.55 -17.11 3.13
N VAL A 203 -22.31 -17.44 4.40
CA VAL A 203 -22.37 -18.83 4.91
C VAL A 203 -23.80 -19.23 5.31
N GLY A 204 -24.77 -18.32 5.24
CA GLY A 204 -26.16 -18.57 5.63
C GLY A 204 -26.41 -18.62 7.15
N LYS A 205 -25.49 -18.07 7.95
CA LYS A 205 -25.61 -17.96 9.42
C LYS A 205 -26.39 -16.69 9.79
N GLU A 206 -27.65 -16.62 9.37
CA GLU A 206 -28.49 -15.42 9.49
C GLU A 206 -28.71 -14.98 10.94
N GLU A 207 -28.86 -15.92 11.88
CA GLU A 207 -29.06 -15.63 13.30
C GLU A 207 -27.86 -14.87 13.89
N LEU A 208 -26.65 -15.36 13.64
CA LEU A 208 -25.41 -14.70 14.08
C LEU A 208 -25.23 -13.35 13.38
N ALA A 209 -25.56 -13.27 12.08
CA ALA A 209 -25.52 -12.00 11.36
C ALA A 209 -26.48 -10.97 11.97
N ALA A 210 -27.67 -11.40 12.40
CA ALA A 210 -28.64 -10.53 13.06
C ALA A 210 -28.14 -10.02 14.42
N VAL A 211 -27.47 -10.87 15.20
CA VAL A 211 -26.81 -10.47 16.46
C VAL A 211 -25.76 -9.39 16.19
N VAL A 212 -24.83 -9.64 15.26
CA VAL A 212 -23.77 -8.66 14.92
C VAL A 212 -24.36 -7.35 14.38
N LYS A 213 -25.45 -7.40 13.59
CA LYS A 213 -26.15 -6.20 13.12
C LYS A 213 -26.81 -5.41 14.26
N LYS A 214 -27.31 -6.09 15.30
CA LYS A 214 -27.86 -5.44 16.48
C LYS A 214 -26.76 -4.76 17.30
N ASP A 215 -25.60 -5.41 17.46
CA ASP A 215 -24.43 -4.83 18.13
C ASP A 215 -24.00 -3.51 17.47
N CYS A 216 -24.14 -3.36 16.14
CA CYS A 216 -23.82 -2.11 15.45
C CYS A 216 -24.51 -0.87 16.06
N ILE A 217 -25.71 -1.04 16.64
CA ILE A 217 -26.48 0.06 17.24
C ILE A 217 -25.78 0.63 18.48
N GLU A 218 -25.08 -0.22 19.24
CA GLU A 218 -24.36 0.18 20.44
C GLU A 218 -23.04 0.89 20.11
N TYR A 219 -22.35 0.46 19.05
CA TYR A 219 -20.99 0.91 18.77
C TYR A 219 -20.88 1.99 17.67
N LEU A 220 -21.88 2.16 16.81
CA LEU A 220 -21.82 3.10 15.67
C LEU A 220 -22.78 4.28 15.84
N GLU A 221 -22.33 5.48 15.47
CA GLU A 221 -23.14 6.70 15.50
C GLU A 221 -24.32 6.67 14.48
N TYR A 222 -24.13 6.01 13.34
CA TYR A 222 -25.13 5.92 12.25
C TYR A 222 -25.31 4.47 11.76
N PRO A 223 -25.91 3.59 12.57
CA PRO A 223 -25.98 2.15 12.29
C PRO A 223 -26.82 1.83 11.05
N GLU A 224 -27.98 2.47 10.87
CA GLU A 224 -28.87 2.20 9.73
C GLU A 224 -28.21 2.51 8.38
N ARG A 225 -27.59 3.70 8.26
CA ARG A 225 -26.84 4.09 7.05
C ARG A 225 -25.69 3.13 6.77
N PHE A 226 -24.98 2.70 7.82
CA PHE A 226 -23.89 1.72 7.69
C PHE A 226 -24.41 0.37 7.18
N LEU A 227 -25.51 -0.14 7.75
CA LEU A 227 -26.11 -1.42 7.35
C LEU A 227 -26.63 -1.39 5.91
N GLU A 228 -27.21 -0.28 5.46
CA GLU A 228 -27.55 -0.08 4.05
C GLU A 228 -26.33 -0.14 3.13
N ASP A 229 -25.23 0.51 3.52
CA ASP A 229 -23.99 0.52 2.74
C ASP A 229 -23.35 -0.87 2.66
N VAL A 230 -23.44 -1.67 3.73
CA VAL A 230 -23.00 -3.06 3.74
C VAL A 230 -23.84 -3.90 2.78
N ARG A 231 -25.18 -3.77 2.83
CA ARG A 231 -26.12 -4.48 1.94
C ARG A 231 -25.90 -4.13 0.46
N LYS A 232 -25.80 -2.85 0.11
CA LYS A 232 -25.60 -2.38 -1.27
C LYS A 232 -24.33 -2.96 -1.91
N LYS A 233 -23.26 -3.06 -1.13
CA LYS A 233 -21.97 -3.61 -1.59
C LYS A 233 -21.93 -5.14 -1.64
N HIS A 234 -22.81 -5.82 -0.90
CA HIS A 234 -22.94 -7.29 -0.93
C HIS A 234 -23.53 -7.77 -2.26
N VAL A 235 -24.54 -7.05 -2.77
CA VAL A 235 -25.24 -7.37 -4.04
C VAL A 235 -24.35 -7.22 -5.29
N SER A 236 -23.23 -6.48 -5.22
CA SER A 236 -22.32 -6.25 -6.35
C SER A 236 -21.08 -7.16 -6.38
N ALA A 237 -20.99 -8.17 -5.51
CA ALA A 237 -19.77 -8.94 -5.28
C ALA A 237 -19.92 -10.40 -5.72
N ASP A 238 -19.27 -10.76 -6.83
CA ASP A 238 -19.01 -12.17 -7.19
C ASP A 238 -18.26 -12.88 -6.03
N PRO A 239 -18.32 -14.23 -5.92
CA PRO A 239 -17.67 -15.01 -4.87
C PRO A 239 -16.17 -14.73 -4.67
N ILE A 240 -15.52 -14.15 -5.68
CA ILE A 240 -14.09 -13.79 -5.75
C ILE A 240 -13.77 -12.49 -4.97
N SER A 241 -14.77 -11.65 -4.67
CA SER A 241 -14.61 -10.35 -3.95
C SER A 241 -14.15 -10.50 -2.49
N PHE A 242 -14.22 -11.71 -1.95
CA PHE A 242 -13.80 -12.06 -0.60
C PHE A 242 -12.30 -11.81 -0.33
N VAL A 243 -11.47 -11.97 -1.37
CA VAL A 243 -10.03 -11.65 -1.33
C VAL A 243 -9.81 -10.14 -1.44
N LEU A 244 -10.70 -9.42 -2.13
CA LEU A 244 -10.56 -8.00 -2.43
C LEU A 244 -11.04 -7.08 -1.32
N CYS A 245 -11.91 -7.51 -0.40
CA CYS A 245 -12.30 -6.65 0.72
C CYS A 245 -11.12 -6.40 1.70
N PHE A 246 -10.23 -7.38 1.88
CA PHE A 246 -9.00 -7.25 2.67
C PHE A 246 -7.87 -6.51 1.94
N SER A 247 -7.86 -6.50 0.60
CA SER A 247 -6.89 -5.71 -0.18
C SER A 247 -7.34 -4.26 -0.38
N SER A 248 -8.64 -4.02 -0.56
CA SER A 248 -9.20 -2.70 -0.83
C SER A 248 -9.22 -1.79 0.40
N CYS A 249 -9.26 -2.31 1.63
CA CYS A 249 -9.15 -1.47 2.84
C CYS A 249 -7.72 -0.95 3.06
N PHE A 250 -6.69 -1.75 2.75
CA PHE A 250 -5.29 -1.28 2.79
C PHE A 250 -4.98 -0.32 1.64
N MET A 251 -5.51 -0.58 0.43
CA MET A 251 -5.43 0.40 -0.67
C MET A 251 -6.21 1.68 -0.34
N LYS A 252 -7.35 1.65 0.36
CA LYS A 252 -8.08 2.87 0.77
C LYS A 252 -7.40 3.63 1.90
N LEU A 253 -6.80 2.98 2.89
CA LEU A 253 -6.08 3.70 3.95
C LEU A 253 -4.77 4.32 3.45
N TYR A 254 -4.13 3.75 2.42
CA TYR A 254 -3.02 4.40 1.71
C TYR A 254 -3.50 5.39 0.63
N SER A 255 -4.69 5.17 0.04
CA SER A 255 -5.26 6.01 -1.02
C SER A 255 -6.10 7.18 -0.51
N ASP A 256 -6.64 7.19 0.70
CA ASP A 256 -7.40 8.35 1.22
C ASP A 256 -6.44 9.48 1.64
N ALA A 257 -5.15 9.17 1.82
CA ALA A 257 -4.05 10.15 1.80
C ALA A 257 -3.56 10.52 0.36
N PHE A 258 -4.04 9.82 -0.67
CA PHE A 258 -3.61 9.93 -2.07
C PHE A 258 -4.73 10.42 -3.04
N SER A 259 -5.99 10.36 -2.62
CA SER A 259 -7.21 10.52 -3.44
C SER A 259 -7.60 11.99 -3.62
N GLU A 260 -7.27 12.87 -2.67
CA GLU A 260 -7.50 14.32 -2.83
C GLU A 260 -6.66 14.95 -3.97
N LYS A 261 -5.65 14.25 -4.52
CA LYS A 261 -4.85 14.76 -5.64
C LYS A 261 -5.05 14.07 -6.98
N TYR A 262 -5.67 12.89 -7.03
CA TYR A 262 -5.92 12.19 -8.30
C TYR A 262 -7.36 12.34 -8.83
N SER A 263 -8.30 12.87 -8.05
CA SER A 263 -9.57 13.37 -8.62
C SER A 263 -9.32 14.48 -9.66
N ALA A 264 -8.25 15.28 -9.48
CA ALA A 264 -7.87 16.33 -10.42
C ALA A 264 -7.19 15.82 -11.70
N LEU A 265 -6.56 14.63 -11.70
CA LEU A 265 -6.02 14.03 -12.92
C LEU A 265 -7.05 13.20 -13.69
N PHE A 266 -8.01 12.56 -12.99
CA PHE A 266 -9.10 11.84 -13.67
C PHE A 266 -10.20 12.77 -14.22
N CYS A 267 -10.38 13.97 -13.64
CA CYS A 267 -11.33 14.97 -14.17
C CYS A 267 -10.90 15.62 -15.50
N ARG A 268 -9.69 15.33 -16.04
CA ARG A 268 -9.27 15.89 -17.34
C ARG A 268 -9.43 14.95 -18.53
N CYS A 269 -9.83 13.69 -18.32
CA CYS A 269 -10.14 12.76 -19.42
C CYS A 269 -11.64 12.64 -19.74
N LYS A 270 -12.52 13.34 -19.00
CA LYS A 270 -13.98 13.32 -19.25
C LYS A 270 -14.48 14.44 -20.18
N LYS A 271 -13.58 15.12 -20.90
CA LYS A 271 -13.96 16.12 -21.92
C LYS A 271 -13.84 15.65 -23.37
N ASP A 272 -13.15 14.55 -23.64
CA ASP A 272 -13.02 14.02 -24.99
C ASP A 272 -13.60 12.60 -25.03
N GLY A 273 -14.88 12.50 -25.40
CA GLY A 273 -15.68 11.28 -25.36
C GLY A 273 -15.19 10.15 -26.27
N ARG A 274 -14.14 9.43 -25.87
CA ARG A 274 -13.77 8.13 -26.43
C ARG A 274 -13.48 7.12 -25.33
N ALA A 275 -14.41 6.19 -25.16
CA ALA A 275 -14.20 4.96 -24.41
C ALA A 275 -13.25 4.05 -25.19
N GLN A 276 -12.21 3.52 -24.53
CA GLN A 276 -11.55 2.28 -24.93
C GLN A 276 -10.88 1.60 -23.73
N HIS A 277 -10.90 0.27 -23.78
CA HIS A 277 -10.60 -0.76 -22.78
C HIS A 277 -9.26 -0.68 -22.02
N PRO A 278 -9.09 -1.44 -20.92
CA PRO A 278 -7.98 -1.27 -19.97
C PRO A 278 -6.64 -1.71 -20.56
N CYS A 279 -5.67 -0.78 -20.59
CA CYS A 279 -4.28 -1.07 -20.94
C CYS A 279 -3.61 -1.91 -19.84
N LEU A 280 -3.28 -3.16 -20.17
CA LEU A 280 -2.34 -4.00 -19.43
C LEU A 280 -0.94 -3.37 -19.52
N PHE A 281 -0.42 -2.85 -18.40
CA PHE A 281 0.98 -2.44 -18.30
C PHE A 281 1.89 -3.67 -18.20
N ARG A 282 2.45 -4.10 -19.34
CA ARG A 282 3.68 -4.89 -19.40
C ARG A 282 4.86 -3.97 -19.07
N VAL A 283 5.64 -4.30 -18.04
CA VAL A 283 6.93 -3.66 -17.76
C VAL A 283 7.98 -4.28 -18.69
N PRO A 284 8.75 -3.51 -19.49
CA PRO A 284 9.88 -4.06 -20.22
C PRO A 284 11.11 -4.15 -19.32
N LEU A 285 11.67 -5.36 -19.22
CA LEU A 285 13.05 -5.60 -18.78
C LEU A 285 14.01 -5.06 -19.85
N CYS A 286 14.75 -4.00 -19.55
CA CYS A 286 15.90 -3.59 -20.35
C CYS A 286 17.19 -4.05 -19.65
N TYR A 287 17.76 -5.16 -20.15
CA TYR A 287 19.17 -5.50 -19.93
C TYR A 287 20.03 -4.60 -20.81
N ALA A 288 20.94 -3.86 -20.20
CA ALA A 288 21.98 -3.10 -20.89
C ALA A 288 23.29 -3.89 -20.87
N THR A 289 23.69 -4.42 -22.03
CA THR A 289 25.09 -4.73 -22.31
C THR A 289 25.44 -4.07 -23.63
N GLY A 290 26.16 -2.96 -23.56
CA GLY A 290 26.84 -2.39 -24.72
C GLY A 290 28.28 -2.89 -24.75
N THR A 291 28.75 -3.32 -25.92
CA THR A 291 29.85 -2.64 -26.64
C THR A 291 30.09 -3.28 -28.02
N ARG A 292 29.94 -2.43 -29.04
CA ARG A 292 30.80 -2.21 -30.23
C ARG A 292 31.20 -3.39 -31.15
N GLY A 293 30.75 -3.27 -32.41
CA GLY A 293 31.64 -2.93 -33.54
C GLY A 293 31.86 -3.97 -34.65
N GLY A 294 31.67 -3.55 -35.90
CA GLY A 294 32.20 -4.20 -37.13
C GLY A 294 31.21 -5.13 -37.84
N ASP A 295 30.45 -4.75 -38.87
CA ASP A 295 30.80 -4.40 -40.26
C ASP A 295 30.80 -5.61 -41.24
N GLU A 296 30.24 -5.35 -42.42
CA GLU A 296 30.31 -6.06 -43.71
C GLU A 296 29.61 -7.41 -44.04
N ARG A 297 28.56 -7.26 -44.86
CA ARG A 297 28.37 -7.76 -46.26
C ARG A 297 28.48 -9.26 -46.64
N ARG A 298 27.51 -9.61 -47.52
CA ARG A 298 27.48 -10.64 -48.60
C ARG A 298 27.35 -12.10 -48.15
N ALA A 299 26.26 -12.80 -48.50
CA ALA A 299 25.82 -13.30 -49.81
C ALA A 299 26.33 -14.72 -50.12
N TYR A 300 25.44 -15.50 -50.75
CA TYR A 300 25.65 -16.76 -51.48
C TYR A 300 25.63 -18.11 -50.71
N THR A 301 24.51 -18.80 -50.97
CA THR A 301 24.38 -20.19 -51.47
C THR A 301 25.05 -21.37 -50.75
N GLY A 302 24.20 -22.37 -50.45
CA GLY A 302 24.39 -23.73 -50.96
C GLY A 302 24.78 -24.78 -49.91
N GLY A 303 24.09 -25.93 -49.97
CA GLY A 303 24.64 -27.19 -49.45
C GLY A 303 23.63 -28.07 -48.72
N MET A 304 22.98 -28.96 -49.47
CA MET A 304 22.41 -30.21 -48.96
C MET A 304 23.48 -31.03 -48.22
N LYS A 305 23.15 -31.53 -47.03
CA LYS A 305 22.99 -32.96 -46.70
C LYS A 305 22.45 -33.09 -45.28
#